data_AF-A0A889XT19-F1
#
_entry.id   AF-A0A889XT19-F1
#
_cell.length_a   1.000
_cell.length_b   1.000
_cell.length_c   1.000
_cell.angle_alpha   90.00
_cell.angle_beta   90.00
_cell.angle_gamma   90.00
#
_symmetry.space_group_name_H-M   'P 1'
#
loop_
_entity.id
_entity.type
_entity.pdbx_description
1 polymer ?
#
loop_
_entity_poly.entity_id
_entity_poly.type
_entity_poly.pdbx_seq_one_letter_code
_entity_poly.pdbx_strand_id
1 'polypeptide(L)' 'FLYGATLLFAMHGATILAVSRFGGEREIEQITDRGTATERAALFWRWTMG' A
#
# COMPACT_ATOMS: atom_id res chain seq x y z
N PHE A 1 4.42 -0.02 21.23
CA PHE A 1 4.54 0.86 20.05
C PHE A 1 5.72 0.53 19.16
N LEU A 2 6.95 0.41 19.68
CA LEU A 2 8.17 0.21 18.87
C LEU A 2 8.03 -0.86 17.77
N TYR A 3 7.76 -2.12 18.13
CA TYR A 3 7.66 -3.20 17.13
C TYR A 3 6.48 -3.05 16.17
N GLY A 4 5.35 -2.51 16.64
CA GLY A 4 4.18 -2.28 15.79
C GLY A 4 4.44 -1.21 14.73
N ALA A 5 5.14 -0.12 15.10
CA ALA A 5 5.52 0.92 14.15
C ALA A 5 6.52 0.38 13.11
N THR A 6 7.52 -0.39 13.55
CA THR A 6 8.46 -1.07 12.65
C THR A 6 7.73 -1.98 11.66
N LEU A 7 6.80 -2.80 12.16
CA LEU A 7 6.02 -3.72 11.32
C LEU A 7 5.18 -2.96 10.28
N LEU A 8 4.37 -1.99 10.72
CA LEU A 8 3.47 -1.27 9.81
C LEU A 8 4.21 -0.46 8.76
N PHE A 9 5.33 0.18 9.12
CA PHE A 9 6.10 0.96 8.16
C PHE A 9 6.79 0.07 7.12
N ALA A 10 7.30 -1.10 7.53
CA ALA A 10 7.85 -2.08 6.60
C ALA A 10 6.77 -2.61 5.64
N MET A 11 5.59 -2.96 6.14
CA MET A 11 4.45 -3.40 5.34
C MET A 11 4.02 -2.32 4.32
N HIS A 12 3.82 -1.09 4.79
CA HIS A 12 3.39 0.02 3.95
C HIS A 12 4.44 0.38 2.89
N GLY A 13 5.69 0.62 3.30
CA GLY A 13 6.76 1.00 2.37
C GLY A 13 7.03 -0.05 1.30
N ALA A 14 7.06 -1.34 1.68
CA ALA A 14 7.20 -2.43 0.70
C ALA A 14 6.01 -2.51 -0.26
N THR A 15 4.78 -2.25 0.23
CA THR A 15 3.58 -2.25 -0.61
C THR A 15 3.64 -1.13 -1.65
N ILE A 16 3.95 0.11 -1.23
CA ILE A 16 4.06 1.27 -2.13
C ILE A 16 5.12 1.04 -3.21
N LEU A 17 6.30 0.53 -2.84
CA LEU A 17 7.34 0.20 -3.81
C LEU A 17 6.89 -0.91 -4.79
N ALA A 18 6.17 -1.92 -4.32
CA ALA A 18 5.67 -3.00 -5.18
C ALA A 18 4.61 -2.53 -6.20
N VAL A 19 3.84 -1.48 -5.87
CA VAL A 19 2.87 -0.85 -6.78
C VAL A 19 3.37 0.42 -7.47
N SER A 20 4.65 0.80 -7.29
CA SER A 20 5.25 1.99 -7.93
C SER A 20 5.16 1.96 -9.48
N ARG A 21 5.20 0.76 -10.08
CA ARG A 21 4.96 0.58 -11.53
C ARG A 21 3.56 1.00 -12.00
N PHE A 22 2.64 1.25 -11.07
CA PHE A 22 1.29 1.76 -11.31
C PHE A 22 1.12 3.18 -10.75
N GLY A 23 2.19 3.85 -10.33
CA GLY A 23 2.16 5.18 -9.71
C GLY A 23 1.64 5.21 -8.28
N GLY A 24 1.83 4.12 -7.51
CA GLY A 24 1.30 4.01 -6.14
C GLY A 24 1.91 4.99 -5.13
N GLU A 25 3.07 5.57 -5.42
CA GLU A 25 3.69 6.64 -4.63
C GLU A 25 2.97 7.99 -4.74
N ARG A 26 2.11 8.16 -5.75
CA ARG A 26 1.25 9.35 -5.94
C ARG A 26 0.00 9.24 -5.06
N GLU A 27 0.22 9.13 -3.75
CA GLU A 27 -0.81 8.76 -2.78
C GLU A 27 -1.97 9.76 -2.75
N ILE A 28 -1.71 11.06 -2.94
CA ILE A 28 -2.75 12.09 -2.95
C ILE A 28 -3.73 11.83 -4.09
N GLU A 29 -3.23 11.63 -5.31
CA GLU A 29 -4.06 11.37 -6.47
C GLU A 29 -4.81 10.04 -6.32
N GLN A 30 -4.14 9.00 -5.81
CA GLN A 30 -4.75 7.69 -5.54
C GLN A 30 -5.86 7.74 -4.47
N ILE A 31 -5.77 8.64 -3.49
CA ILE A 31 -6.80 8.87 -2.48
C ILE A 31 -8.01 9.58 -3.10
N THR A 32 -7.77 10.58 -3.95
CA THR A 32 -8.86 11.36 -4.59
C THR A 32 -9.54 10.63 -5.74
N ASP A 33 -8.78 9.82 -6.50
CA ASP A 33 -9.23 9.04 -7.65
C ASP A 33 -8.54 7.66 -7.64
N ARG A 34 -9.31 6.64 -7.27
CA ARG A 34 -8.77 5.32 -6.94
C ARG A 34 -8.32 4.58 -8.21
N GLY A 35 -7.01 4.40 -8.36
CA GLY A 35 -6.41 3.63 -9.46
C GLY A 35 -6.11 2.17 -9.12
N THR A 36 -5.59 1.44 -10.13
CA THR A 36 -5.21 0.02 -9.99
C THR A 36 -4.09 -0.20 -8.96
N ALA A 37 -3.28 0.81 -8.65
CA ALA A 37 -2.27 0.76 -7.60
C ALA A 37 -2.92 0.50 -6.23
N THR A 38 -3.89 1.33 -5.84
CA THR A 38 -4.64 1.20 -4.58
C THR A 38 -5.47 -0.08 -4.53
N GLU A 39 -6.13 -0.45 -5.63
CA GLU A 39 -6.92 -1.68 -5.68
C GLU A 39 -6.07 -2.93 -5.44
N ARG A 40 -4.90 -3.02 -6.07
CA ARG A 40 -3.98 -4.15 -5.89
C ARG A 40 -3.33 -4.15 -4.52
N ALA A 41 -2.94 -2.99 -3.99
CA ALA A 41 -2.41 -2.86 -2.65
C ALA A 41 -3.43 -3.34 -1.60
N ALA A 42 -4.70 -2.95 -1.74
CA ALA A 42 -5.77 -3.41 -0.87
C ALA A 42 -6.06 -4.91 -1.03
N LEU A 43 -6.17 -5.41 -2.27
CA LEU A 43 -6.42 -6.82 -2.53
C LEU A 43 -5.31 -7.74 -2.02
N PHE A 44 -4.05 -7.31 -2.12
CA PHE A 44 -2.92 -8.06 -1.56
C PHE A 44 -3.13 -8.33 -0.07
N TRP A 45 -3.44 -7.30 0.71
CA TRP A 45 -3.65 -7.47 2.16
C TRP A 45 -4.97 -8.17 2.49
N ARG A 46 -6.04 -7.92 1.74
CA ARG A 46 -7.31 -8.65 1.88
C ARG A 46 -7.12 -10.15 1.68
N TRP A 47 -6.40 -10.56 0.64
CA TRP A 47 -6.12 -11.97 0.38
C TRP A 47 -5.11 -12.57 1.36
N THR A 48 -4.22 -11.76 1.93
CA THR A 48 -3.21 -12.23 2.90
C THR A 48 -3.77 -12.36 4.31
N MET A 49 -4.65 -11.45 4.74
CA MET A 49 -5.04 -11.28 6.16
C MET A 49 -6.53 -11.01 6.42
N GLY A 50 -7.41 -11.04 5.39
CA GLY A 50 -8.87 -10.92 5.54
C GLY A 50 -9.47 -9.64 4.97
#